data_AF-A0AAV9V9R9-F1
#
_entry.id   AF-A0AAV9V9R9-F1
#
_cell.length_a   1.000
_cell.length_b   1.000
_cell.length_c   1.000
_cell.angle_alpha   90.00
_cell.angle_beta   90.00
_cell.angle_gamma   90.00
#
_symmetry.space_group_name_H-M   'P 1'
#
loop_
_entity.id
_entity.type
_entity.pdbx_description
1 polymer ?
#
loop_
_entity_poly.entity_id
_entity_poly.type
_entity_poly.pdbx_seq_one_letter_code
_entity_poly.pdbx_strand_id
1 'polypeptide(L)'
;MEDLPLECISDHWAKYCEPVLAPPLPPSPTTIPATCYPTIVTEIERDLPPAPTSPGVTPKCSHWRVAVSAKGCPAMVEAAKITMTQLVRWNPSLSYGCSGMIVGMAYCVAIS
;
A
#
# COMPACT_ATOMS: atom_id res chain seq x y z
N MET A 1 -5.15 0.71 -7.83
CA MET A 1 -6.36 -0.12 -7.74
C MET A 1 -6.86 -0.13 -9.16
N GLU A 2 -6.19 -0.92 -10.00
CA GLU A 2 -6.55 -0.99 -11.42
C GLU A 2 -7.81 -1.85 -11.49
N ASP A 3 -8.89 -1.28 -12.02
CA ASP A 3 -10.10 -2.01 -12.39
C ASP A 3 -9.70 -3.24 -13.20
N LEU A 4 -10.20 -4.41 -12.79
CA LEU A 4 -10.00 -5.65 -13.52
C LEU A 4 -10.50 -5.45 -14.96
N PRO A 5 -9.77 -5.94 -15.97
CA PRO A 5 -10.17 -5.76 -17.37
C PRO A 5 -11.59 -6.30 -17.59
N LEU A 6 -12.37 -5.67 -18.48
CA LEU A 6 -13.80 -5.99 -18.72
C LEU A 6 -14.07 -7.45 -19.09
N GLU A 7 -13.07 -8.16 -19.62
CA GLU A 7 -13.08 -9.60 -19.89
C GLU A 7 -13.18 -10.44 -18.59
N CYS A 8 -12.78 -9.85 -17.45
CA CYS A 8 -12.94 -10.40 -16.10
C CYS A 8 -14.21 -9.91 -15.41
N ILE A 9 -15.10 -9.22 -16.14
CA ILE A 9 -16.39 -8.73 -15.64
C ILE A 9 -17.55 -9.30 -16.47
N SER A 10 -17.31 -9.78 -17.69
CA SER A 10 -18.36 -10.27 -18.58
C SER A 10 -18.78 -11.72 -18.28
N ASP A 11 -20.08 -11.85 -17.98
CA ASP A 11 -21.00 -12.99 -18.15
C ASP A 11 -20.72 -14.34 -17.47
N HIS A 12 -19.49 -14.65 -17.05
CA HIS A 12 -19.22 -15.95 -16.42
C HIS A 12 -19.49 -16.00 -14.92
N TRP A 13 -19.50 -14.84 -14.22
CA TRP A 13 -19.71 -14.79 -12.78
C TRP A 13 -21.14 -14.49 -12.35
N ALA A 14 -22.01 -14.02 -13.25
CA ALA A 14 -23.40 -13.69 -12.92
C ALA A 14 -24.14 -14.89 -12.30
N LYS A 15 -23.88 -16.10 -12.81
CA LYS A 15 -24.49 -17.35 -12.31
C LYS A 15 -24.07 -17.73 -10.88
N TYR A 16 -22.96 -17.18 -10.38
CA TYR A 16 -22.42 -17.50 -9.06
C TYR A 16 -22.71 -16.42 -8.00
N CYS A 17 -23.15 -15.23 -8.41
CA CYS A 17 -23.47 -14.12 -7.50
C CYS A 17 -24.92 -14.12 -7.00
N GLU A 18 -25.84 -14.87 -7.63
CA GLU A 18 -27.21 -15.04 -7.15
C GLU A 18 -27.37 -16.44 -6.52
N PRO A 19 -27.55 -16.54 -5.19
CA PRO A 19 -27.83 -17.83 -4.56
C PRO A 19 -29.26 -18.26 -4.88
N VAL A 20 -29.43 -18.98 -6.00
CA VAL A 20 -30.68 -19.69 -6.29
C VAL A 20 -30.71 -20.94 -5.42
N LEU A 21 -31.75 -21.07 -4.59
CA LEU A 21 -32.02 -22.23 -3.75
C LEU A 21 -32.31 -23.45 -4.65
N ALA A 22 -31.24 -24.19 -4.97
CA ALA A 22 -31.17 -25.46 -5.70
C ALA A 22 -31.36 -25.45 -7.24
N PRO A 23 -30.26 -25.31 -8.00
CA PRO A 23 -30.12 -25.93 -9.33
C PRO A 23 -29.14 -27.12 -9.31
N PRO A 24 -29.20 -28.02 -10.32
CA PRO A 24 -28.22 -29.10 -10.47
C PRO A 24 -26.80 -28.52 -10.61
N LEU A 25 -25.84 -29.17 -9.94
CA LEU A 25 -24.43 -28.75 -9.91
C LEU A 25 -23.93 -28.53 -11.35
N PRO A 26 -23.53 -27.30 -11.73
CA PRO A 26 -22.93 -27.07 -13.03
C PRO A 26 -21.57 -27.79 -13.11
N PRO A 27 -21.15 -28.26 -14.30
CA PRO A 27 -19.82 -28.84 -14.47
C PRO A 27 -18.76 -27.79 -14.14
N SER A 28 -17.72 -28.20 -13.41
CA SER A 28 -16.60 -27.34 -13.06
C SER A 28 -15.97 -26.76 -14.32
N PRO A 29 -15.74 -25.45 -14.43
CA PRO A 29 -15.10 -24.88 -15.60
C PRO A 29 -13.63 -25.34 -15.66
N THR A 30 -13.31 -26.19 -16.64
CA THR A 30 -11.96 -26.78 -16.80
C THR A 30 -10.98 -25.87 -17.55
N THR A 31 -11.36 -24.65 -17.91
CA THR A 31 -10.53 -23.76 -18.74
C THR A 31 -10.72 -22.30 -18.35
N ILE A 32 -10.10 -21.91 -17.24
CA ILE A 32 -9.95 -20.50 -16.86
C ILE A 32 -8.73 -19.96 -17.62
N PRO A 33 -8.83 -18.84 -18.37
CA PRO A 33 -7.67 -18.26 -19.05
C PRO A 33 -6.62 -17.82 -18.02
N ALA A 34 -5.34 -18.08 -18.33
CA ALA A 34 -4.22 -17.83 -17.42
C ALA A 34 -4.08 -16.36 -16.97
N THR A 35 -4.72 -15.44 -17.69
CA THR A 35 -4.83 -14.01 -17.38
C THR A 35 -5.75 -13.68 -16.20
N CYS A 36 -6.56 -14.64 -15.75
CA CYS A 36 -7.40 -14.50 -14.56
C CYS A 36 -6.72 -15.05 -13.28
N TYR A 37 -5.51 -15.61 -13.39
CA TYR A 37 -4.75 -16.00 -12.21
C TYR A 37 -4.10 -14.75 -11.61
N PRO A 38 -4.29 -14.47 -10.30
CA PRO A 38 -3.55 -13.41 -9.66
C PRO A 38 -2.06 -13.74 -9.75
N THR A 39 -1.30 -12.91 -10.47
CA THR A 39 0.15 -12.98 -10.41
C THR A 39 0.55 -12.70 -8.96
N ILE A 40 0.99 -13.73 -8.24
CA ILE A 40 1.60 -13.56 -6.92
C ILE A 40 2.91 -12.81 -7.16
N VAL A 41 2.84 -11.49 -7.04
CA VAL A 41 4.04 -10.66 -6.97
C VAL A 41 4.56 -10.84 -5.56
N THR A 42 5.70 -11.52 -5.43
CA THR A 42 6.43 -11.58 -4.16
C THR A 42 6.88 -10.16 -3.85
N GLU A 43 6.09 -9.46 -3.05
CA GLU A 43 6.49 -8.21 -2.46
C GLU A 43 7.68 -8.53 -1.56
N ILE A 44 8.87 -8.09 -1.98
CA ILE A 44 10.10 -8.10 -1.18
C ILE A 44 9.70 -7.67 0.23
N GLU A 45 10.14 -8.42 1.25
CA GLU A 45 9.83 -8.24 2.66
C GLU A 45 10.15 -6.80 3.09
N ARG A 46 9.21 -5.89 2.84
CA ARG A 46 9.30 -4.49 3.21
C ARG A 46 8.97 -4.43 4.68
N ASP A 47 9.86 -3.82 5.44
CA ASP A 47 9.59 -3.47 6.83
C ASP A 47 8.27 -2.68 6.83
N LEU A 48 7.21 -3.27 7.40
CA LEU A 48 5.89 -2.66 7.37
C LEU A 48 5.88 -1.46 8.31
N PRO A 49 5.15 -0.38 7.98
CA PRO A 49 5.07 0.77 8.87
C PRO A 49 4.47 0.36 10.22
N PRO A 50 5.11 0.68 11.37
CA PRO A 50 4.65 0.30 12.70
C PRO A 50 3.45 1.13 13.18
N ALA A 51 3.02 2.13 12.42
CA ALA A 51 1.88 3.00 12.70
C ALA A 51 1.28 3.50 11.37
N PRO A 52 0.09 4.13 11.38
CA PRO A 52 -0.51 4.68 10.16
C PRO A 52 0.44 5.65 9.45
N THR A 53 0.34 5.71 8.12
CA THR A 53 1.17 6.58 7.27
C THR A 53 0.30 7.60 6.55
N SER A 54 0.84 8.79 6.29
CA SER A 54 0.17 9.77 5.43
C SER A 54 0.13 9.34 3.96
N PRO A 55 -0.88 9.78 3.18
CA PRO A 55 -0.94 9.57 1.75
C PRO A 55 0.32 10.10 1.03
N GLY A 56 0.76 9.37 0.00
CA GLY A 56 1.89 9.77 -0.84
C GLY A 56 3.27 9.40 -0.30
N VAL A 57 3.36 8.76 0.87
CA VAL A 57 4.62 8.14 1.34
C VAL A 57 5.21 7.23 0.26
N THR A 58 6.54 7.27 0.12
CA THR A 58 7.23 6.49 -0.92
C THR A 58 6.96 4.98 -0.77
N PRO A 59 6.60 4.27 -1.85
CA PRO A 59 6.42 2.81 -1.80
C PRO A 59 7.75 2.04 -1.67
N LYS A 60 8.88 2.74 -1.82
CA LYS A 60 10.23 2.17 -1.65
C LYS A 60 10.72 2.24 -0.21
N CYS A 61 9.87 2.58 0.75
CA CYS A 61 10.31 2.73 2.12
C CYS A 61 10.80 1.40 2.70
N SER A 62 11.99 1.43 3.29
CA SER A 62 12.62 0.28 3.94
C SER A 62 12.79 0.44 5.44
N HIS A 63 12.71 1.67 5.96
CA HIS A 63 12.75 1.94 7.41
C HIS A 63 11.84 3.09 7.82
N TRP A 64 11.27 2.94 9.03
CA TRP A 64 10.25 3.84 9.56
C TRP A 64 10.63 4.44 10.93
N ARG A 65 10.07 5.63 11.20
CA ARG A 65 10.08 6.26 12.53
C ARG A 65 8.70 6.82 12.85
N VAL A 66 8.19 6.52 14.04
CA VAL A 66 6.93 7.10 14.53
C VAL A 66 7.21 8.48 15.12
N ALA A 67 6.44 9.48 14.72
CA ALA A 67 6.56 10.81 15.30
C ALA A 67 6.05 10.83 16.74
N VAL A 68 6.92 11.19 17.69
CA VAL A 68 6.58 11.38 19.11
C VAL A 68 6.25 12.83 19.47
N SER A 69 6.56 13.77 18.56
CA SER A 69 6.30 15.21 18.71
C SER A 69 6.04 15.83 17.34
N ALA A 70 5.11 16.78 17.27
CA ALA A 70 4.77 17.50 16.05
C ALA A 70 5.90 18.42 15.54
N LYS A 71 6.96 18.65 16.34
CA LYS A 71 8.17 19.39 15.94
C LYS A 71 9.40 18.49 15.86
N GLY A 72 9.21 17.17 15.80
CA GLY A 72 10.28 16.19 15.93
C GLY A 72 11.14 15.96 14.68
N CYS A 73 10.82 16.53 13.52
CA CYS A 73 11.56 16.17 12.30
C CYS A 73 13.04 16.58 12.27
N PRO A 74 13.53 17.68 12.89
CA PRO A 74 14.98 17.91 12.97
C PRO A 74 15.69 16.74 13.69
N ALA A 75 15.15 16.32 14.83
CA ALA A 75 15.68 15.17 15.58
C ALA A 75 15.56 13.86 14.80
N MET A 76 14.48 13.67 14.03
CA MET A 76 14.30 12.50 13.16
C MET A 76 15.35 12.44 12.05
N VAL A 77 15.61 13.58 11.39
CA VAL A 77 16.60 13.73 10.33
C VAL A 77 18.00 13.47 10.86
N GLU A 78 18.33 14.02 12.03
CA GLU A 78 19.61 13.77 12.71
C GLU A 78 19.78 12.29 13.10
N ALA A 79 18.78 11.70 13.75
CA ALA A 79 18.82 10.30 14.20
C ALA A 79 18.91 9.31 13.03
N ALA A 80 18.28 9.63 11.90
CA ALA A 80 18.33 8.83 10.68
C ALA A 80 19.54 9.16 9.78
N LYS A 81 20.31 10.22 10.08
CA LYS A 81 21.45 10.71 9.28
C LYS A 81 21.06 11.02 7.83
N ILE A 82 19.89 11.62 7.63
CA ILE A 82 19.39 12.03 6.31
C ILE A 82 19.34 13.56 6.24
N THR A 83 18.85 14.10 5.13
CA THR A 83 18.57 15.54 4.98
C THR A 83 17.07 15.79 5.10
N MET A 84 16.67 17.01 5.49
CA MET A 84 15.25 17.41 5.46
C MET A 84 14.65 17.26 4.05
N THR A 85 15.44 17.54 3.03
CA THR A 85 15.08 17.33 1.61
C THR A 85 14.69 15.88 1.34
N GLN A 86 15.48 14.91 1.82
CA GLN A 86 15.17 13.48 1.67
C GLN A 86 13.91 13.12 2.46
N LEU A 87 13.78 13.58 3.70
CA LEU A 87 12.61 13.29 4.53
C LEU A 87 11.31 13.79 3.87
N VAL A 88 11.29 15.03 3.39
CA VAL A 88 10.12 15.61 2.69
C VAL A 88 9.86 14.88 1.37
N ARG A 89 10.91 14.51 0.62
CA ARG A 89 10.77 13.77 -0.64
C ARG A 89 10.14 12.40 -0.44
N TRP A 90 10.45 11.72 0.65
CA TRP A 90 9.90 10.40 0.95
C TRP A 90 8.54 10.47 1.65
N ASN A 91 8.20 11.62 2.22
CA ASN A 91 6.97 11.86 2.96
C ASN A 91 6.33 13.18 2.49
N PRO A 92 5.65 13.21 1.34
CA PRO A 92 5.14 14.44 0.72
C PRO A 92 4.10 15.21 1.56
N SER A 93 3.49 14.54 2.55
CA SER A 93 2.65 15.20 3.56
C SER A 93 3.42 16.14 4.51
N LEU A 94 4.75 15.99 4.59
CA LEU A 94 5.63 16.88 5.34
C LEU A 94 6.13 18.02 4.46
N SER A 95 6.28 19.18 5.07
CA SER A 95 6.98 20.33 4.51
C SER A 95 8.30 20.59 5.24
N TYR A 96 9.18 21.40 4.65
CA TYR A 96 10.50 21.73 5.21
C TYR A 96 10.47 22.31 6.64
N GLY A 97 9.36 22.93 7.04
CA GLY A 97 9.17 23.48 8.40
C GLY A 97 8.57 22.49 9.39
N CYS A 98 8.56 21.19 9.10
CA CYS A 98 7.82 20.16 9.86
C CYS A 98 6.30 20.35 9.88
N SER A 99 5.75 21.29 9.11
CA SER A 99 4.30 21.41 8.98
C SER A 99 3.77 20.17 8.26
N GLY A 100 2.70 19.60 8.81
CA GLY A 100 2.13 18.31 8.40
C GLY A 100 2.63 17.10 9.20
N MET A 101 3.54 17.29 10.18
CA MET A 101 3.91 16.21 11.09
C MET A 101 2.79 15.96 12.12
N ILE A 102 2.33 14.71 12.19
CA ILE A 102 1.26 14.25 13.07
C ILE A 102 1.84 13.22 14.03
N VAL A 103 1.67 13.45 15.33
CA VAL A 103 2.12 12.52 16.38
C VAL A 103 1.39 11.19 16.22
N GLY A 104 2.13 10.09 16.33
CA GLY A 104 1.61 8.74 16.14
C GLY A 104 1.59 8.25 14.68
N MET A 105 1.95 9.07 13.70
CA MET A 105 2.15 8.62 12.32
C MET A 105 3.58 8.08 12.09
N ALA A 106 3.70 7.08 11.23
CA ALA A 106 4.97 6.56 10.75
C ALA A 106 5.46 7.36 9.53
N TYR A 107 6.73 7.76 9.58
CA TYR A 107 7.44 8.46 8.52
C TYR A 107 8.59 7.63 8.00
N CYS A 108 8.76 7.65 6.69
CA CYS A 108 9.84 6.96 6.01
C CYS A 108 11.17 7.66 6.21
N VAL A 109 12.19 6.92 6.65
CA VAL A 109 13.53 7.45 6.92
C VAL A 109 14.65 6.75 6.13
N ALA A 110 14.31 5.72 5.35
CA ALA A 110 15.22 5.10 4.38
C ALA A 110 14.43 4.42 3.26
N ILE A 111 15.07 4.22 2.11
CA ILE A 111 14.49 3.52 0.95
C ILE A 111 15.40 2.37 0.49
N SER A 112 14.81 1.38 -0.17
CA SER A 112 15.50 0.25 -0.84
C SER A 112 15.00 0.07 -2.28
#